data_AF-A0A9E5PXP4-F1
#
_entry.id   AF-A0A9E5PXP4-F1
#
_cell.length_a   1.000
_cell.length_b   1.000
_cell.length_c   1.000
_cell.angle_alpha   90.00
_cell.angle_beta   90.00
_cell.angle_gamma   90.00
#
_symmetry.space_group_name_H-M   'P 1'
#
loop_
_entity.id
_entity.type
_entity.pdbx_description
1 polymer ?
#
loop_
_entity_poly.entity_id
_entity_poly.type
_entity_poly.pdbx_seq_one_letter_code
_entity_poly.pdbx_strand_id
1 'polypeptide(L)'
;MPRPLLALTLYLVATAALAANDAPCAEHEKLRAQRDSALQKKDFKQYCAALSGLIRLMPQKPPAPAHLQCEADANRMKAEAWLKVRPTVIDTMTTTFDQNCR
;
A
#
# COMPACT_ATOMS: atom_id res chain seq x y z
N MET A 1 42.59 40.86 -11.90
CA MET A 1 42.79 39.42 -11.67
C MET A 1 41.71 38.93 -10.71
N PRO A 2 40.70 38.15 -11.16
CA PRO A 2 39.77 37.54 -10.20
C PRO A 2 39.60 36.02 -10.40
N ARG A 3 39.81 35.25 -9.31
CA ARG A 3 39.14 33.99 -8.89
C ARG A 3 39.97 33.37 -7.76
N PRO A 4 39.35 32.83 -6.69
CA PRO A 4 38.52 31.62 -6.76
C PRO A 4 37.17 31.77 -6.02
N LEU A 5 36.04 31.44 -6.67
CA LEU A 5 35.36 30.13 -6.55
C LEU A 5 34.92 29.79 -5.12
N LEU A 6 33.77 30.35 -4.74
CA LEU A 6 32.89 29.85 -3.69
C LEU A 6 32.43 28.42 -4.05
N ALA A 7 33.05 27.42 -3.43
CA ALA A 7 32.53 26.06 -3.40
C ALA A 7 31.46 25.98 -2.29
N LEU A 8 30.22 26.39 -2.60
CA LEU A 8 29.07 26.10 -1.75
C LEU A 8 28.59 24.67 -1.99
N THR A 9 28.91 23.79 -1.03
CA THR A 9 27.99 22.81 -0.42
C THR A 9 26.92 22.18 -1.33
N LEU A 10 27.25 21.04 -1.94
CA LEU A 10 26.26 20.06 -2.41
C LEU A 10 25.82 19.18 -1.23
N TYR A 11 25.03 19.77 -0.32
CA TYR A 11 24.10 19.01 0.50
C TYR A 11 22.81 18.85 -0.31
N LEU A 12 22.69 17.75 -1.05
CA LEU A 12 21.41 17.30 -1.55
C LEU A 12 21.23 15.85 -1.12
N VAL A 13 20.72 15.77 0.10
CA VAL A 13 19.98 14.65 0.64
C VAL A 13 18.96 14.21 -0.42
N ALA A 14 19.31 13.18 -1.18
CA ALA A 14 18.42 12.52 -2.12
C ALA A 14 17.45 11.61 -1.35
N THR A 15 16.57 12.19 -0.55
CA THR A 15 15.42 11.49 0.05
C THR A 15 14.17 12.35 -0.09
N ALA A 16 13.66 12.46 -1.30
CA ALA A 16 12.28 12.86 -1.57
C ALA A 16 11.87 12.50 -3.01
N ALA A 17 11.93 11.22 -3.36
CA ALA A 17 11.18 10.66 -4.49
C ALA A 17 9.89 9.97 -4.02
N LEU A 18 9.29 10.47 -2.93
CA LEU A 18 8.04 9.99 -2.34
C LEU A 18 7.01 11.12 -2.34
N ALA A 19 6.46 11.47 -3.51
CA ALA A 19 5.21 12.25 -3.59
C ALA A 19 4.72 12.44 -5.05
N ALA A 20 4.80 11.41 -5.89
CA ALA A 20 3.68 11.25 -6.83
C ALA A 20 2.63 10.50 -6.02
N ASN A 21 1.61 11.24 -5.55
CA ASN A 21 0.46 10.65 -4.86
C ASN A 21 -0.24 9.69 -5.83
N ASP A 22 0.19 8.43 -5.83
CA ASP A 22 -0.59 7.34 -6.36
C ASP A 22 -1.79 7.19 -5.42
N ALA A 23 -2.85 7.96 -5.70
CA ALA A 23 -4.13 7.91 -5.01
C ALA A 23 -4.60 6.49 -4.62
N PRO A 24 -4.45 5.44 -5.47
CA PRO A 24 -4.82 4.09 -5.08
C PRO A 24 -3.90 3.47 -4.01
N CYS A 25 -2.63 3.85 -3.93
CA CYS A 25 -1.71 3.39 -2.87
C CYS A 25 -2.07 3.99 -1.51
N ALA A 26 -2.36 5.29 -1.48
CA ALA A 26 -2.81 5.97 -0.27
C ALA A 26 -4.16 5.42 0.24
N GLU A 27 -5.07 5.07 -0.68
CA GLU A 27 -6.34 4.45 -0.34
C GLU A 27 -6.16 3.02 0.20
N HIS A 28 -5.29 2.22 -0.44
CA HIS A 28 -4.96 0.87 0.02
C HIS A 28 -4.38 0.89 1.45
N GLU A 29 -3.39 1.76 1.72
CA GLU A 29 -2.79 1.89 3.05
C GLU A 29 -3.82 2.34 4.09
N LYS A 30 -4.65 3.32 3.76
CA LYS A 30 -5.72 3.79 4.63
C LYS A 30 -6.69 2.68 5.01
N LEU A 31 -7.19 1.92 4.03
CA LEU A 31 -8.14 0.84 4.29
C LEU A 31 -7.50 -0.30 5.09
N ARG A 32 -6.21 -0.58 4.84
CA ARG A 32 -5.43 -1.55 5.63
C ARG A 32 -5.33 -1.12 7.09
N ALA A 33 -4.94 0.12 7.34
CA ALA A 33 -4.86 0.69 8.69
C ALA A 33 -6.24 0.71 9.38
N GLN A 34 -7.31 1.02 8.65
CA GLN A 34 -8.68 0.96 9.17
C GLN A 34 -9.09 -0.46 9.54
N ARG A 35 -8.80 -1.45 8.68
CA ARG A 35 -9.05 -2.88 8.97
C ARG A 35 -8.32 -3.31 10.24
N ASP A 36 -7.03 -3.01 10.35
CA ASP A 36 -6.19 -3.44 11.47
C ASP A 36 -6.60 -2.74 12.78
N SER A 37 -6.92 -1.44 12.72
CA SER A 37 -7.46 -0.69 13.87
C SER A 37 -8.83 -1.19 14.29
N ALA A 38 -9.72 -1.50 13.35
CA ALA A 38 -11.04 -2.04 13.62
C ALA A 38 -10.97 -3.43 14.27
N LEU A 39 -10.04 -4.29 13.84
CA LEU A 39 -9.77 -5.57 14.50
C LEU A 39 -9.31 -5.38 15.96
N GLN A 40 -8.37 -4.47 16.21
CA GLN A 40 -7.89 -4.17 17.56
C GLN A 40 -9.01 -3.66 18.48
N LYS A 41 -9.91 -2.84 17.92
CA LYS A 41 -11.06 -2.27 18.63
C LYS A 41 -12.27 -3.22 18.70
N LYS A 42 -12.19 -4.39 18.05
CA LYS A 42 -13.32 -5.32 17.87
C LYS A 42 -14.54 -4.66 17.22
N ASP A 43 -14.32 -3.65 16.39
CA ASP A 43 -15.36 -3.00 15.59
C ASP A 43 -15.57 -3.79 14.29
N PHE A 44 -16.42 -4.81 14.36
CA PHE A 44 -16.68 -5.68 13.22
C PHE A 44 -17.30 -4.95 12.03
N LYS A 45 -18.12 -3.92 12.26
CA LYS A 45 -18.75 -3.16 11.18
C LYS A 45 -17.69 -2.40 10.37
N GLN A 46 -16.79 -1.70 11.07
CA GLN A 46 -15.71 -0.96 10.42
C GLN A 46 -14.68 -1.89 9.78
N TYR A 47 -14.41 -3.04 10.40
CA TYR A 47 -13.57 -4.09 9.82
C TYR A 47 -14.11 -4.58 8.47
N CYS A 48 -15.39 -4.92 8.42
CA CYS A 48 -16.04 -5.40 7.21
C CYS A 48 -16.10 -4.34 6.09
N ALA A 49 -16.36 -3.09 6.45
CA ALA A 49 -16.33 -1.98 5.49
C ALA A 49 -14.92 -1.80 4.88
N ALA A 50 -13.89 -1.83 5.72
CA ALA A 50 -12.50 -1.72 5.27
C ALA A 50 -12.07 -2.92 4.42
N LEU A 51 -12.47 -4.13 4.80
CA LEU A 51 -12.17 -5.37 4.06
C LEU A 51 -12.83 -5.36 2.67
N SER A 52 -14.09 -4.92 2.58
CA SER A 52 -14.79 -4.76 1.29
C SER A 52 -14.07 -3.76 0.37
N GLY A 53 -13.62 -2.63 0.93
CA GLY A 53 -12.84 -1.65 0.18
C GLY A 53 -11.52 -2.22 -0.35
N LEU A 54 -10.79 -2.96 0.48
CA LEU A 54 -9.53 -3.59 0.07
C LEU A 54 -9.72 -4.61 -1.05
N ILE A 55 -10.77 -5.45 -0.99
CA ILE A 55 -11.09 -6.41 -2.06
C ILE A 55 -11.36 -5.67 -3.38
N ARG A 56 -12.06 -4.53 -3.34
CA ARG A 56 -12.32 -3.73 -4.55
C ARG A 56 -11.06 -3.12 -5.14
N LEU A 57 -10.12 -2.68 -4.31
CA LEU A 57 -8.83 -2.12 -4.76
C LEU A 57 -7.84 -3.18 -5.24
N MET A 58 -8.02 -4.44 -4.84
CA MET A 58 -7.14 -5.54 -5.22
C MET A 58 -7.83 -6.54 -6.15
N PRO A 59 -8.10 -6.18 -7.42
CA PRO A 59 -8.69 -7.11 -8.37
C PRO A 59 -7.74 -8.27 -8.66
N GLN A 60 -8.29 -9.44 -9.04
CA GLN A 60 -7.55 -10.66 -9.38
C GLN A 60 -6.52 -10.47 -10.51
N LYS A 61 -6.76 -9.53 -11.44
CA LYS A 61 -5.79 -9.19 -12.49
C LYS A 61 -4.66 -8.34 -11.90
N PRO A 62 -3.39 -8.60 -12.26
CA PRO A 62 -2.27 -7.83 -11.72
C PRO A 62 -2.45 -6.34 -12.08
N PRO A 63 -2.36 -5.45 -11.08
CA PRO A 63 -2.57 -4.03 -11.29
C PRO A 63 -1.38 -3.41 -12.01
N ALA A 64 -1.47 -2.12 -12.31
CA ALA A 64 -0.33 -1.36 -12.82
C ALA A 64 0.90 -1.52 -11.88
N PRO A 65 2.14 -1.51 -12.40
CA PRO A 65 3.35 -1.78 -11.61
C PRO A 65 3.50 -0.94 -10.33
N ALA A 66 3.05 0.33 -10.37
CA ALA A 66 3.08 1.22 -9.20
C ALA A 66 2.20 0.71 -8.05
N HIS A 67 0.96 0.29 -8.35
CA HIS A 67 0.06 -0.26 -7.33
C HIS A 67 0.57 -1.59 -6.77
N LEU A 68 1.16 -2.42 -7.63
CA LEU A 68 1.80 -3.66 -7.19
C LEU A 68 2.96 -3.41 -6.22
N GLN A 69 3.78 -2.39 -6.48
CA GLN A 69 4.88 -2.02 -5.61
C GLN A 69 4.36 -1.52 -4.25
N CYS A 70 3.34 -0.67 -4.24
CA CYS A 70 2.72 -0.21 -3.00
C CYS A 70 2.13 -1.34 -2.16
N GLU A 71 1.38 -2.25 -2.79
CA GLU A 71 0.87 -3.43 -2.10
C GLU A 71 2.02 -4.28 -1.54
N ALA A 72 3.10 -4.46 -2.30
CA ALA A 72 4.28 -5.22 -1.87
C ALA A 72 4.99 -4.58 -0.67
N ASP A 73 5.21 -3.26 -0.70
CA ASP A 73 5.82 -2.50 0.39
C ASP A 73 4.96 -2.54 1.65
N ALA A 74 3.65 -2.39 1.52
CA ALA A 74 2.70 -2.52 2.63
C ALA A 74 2.67 -3.93 3.23
N ASN A 75 3.01 -4.96 2.43
CA ASN A 75 3.19 -6.34 2.88
C ASN A 75 4.64 -6.67 3.29
N ARG A 76 5.57 -5.71 3.23
CA ARG A 76 7.01 -5.88 3.49
C ARG A 76 7.64 -6.98 2.63
N MET A 77 7.25 -7.05 1.37
CA MET A 77 7.72 -8.03 0.39
C MET A 77 8.26 -7.33 -0.86
N LYS A 78 9.12 -8.03 -1.62
CA LYS A 78 9.45 -7.62 -2.99
C LYS A 78 8.23 -7.81 -3.91
N ALA A 79 8.03 -6.92 -4.88
CA ALA A 79 6.89 -7.00 -5.82
C ALA A 79 6.77 -8.36 -6.53
N GLU A 80 7.89 -8.98 -6.90
CA GLU A 80 7.92 -10.31 -7.54
C GLU A 80 7.45 -11.44 -6.61
N ALA A 81 7.83 -11.37 -5.33
CA ALA A 81 7.39 -12.32 -4.31
C ALA A 81 5.92 -12.07 -3.96
N TRP A 82 5.54 -10.80 -3.89
CA TRP A 82 4.17 -10.38 -3.68
C TRP A 82 3.25 -10.88 -4.79
N LEU A 83 3.63 -10.77 -6.07
CA LEU A 83 2.86 -11.31 -7.20
C LEU A 83 2.49 -12.78 -7.06
N LYS A 84 3.37 -13.60 -6.46
CA LYS A 84 3.13 -15.03 -6.25
C LYS A 84 2.13 -15.30 -5.12
N VAL A 85 2.10 -14.44 -4.10
CA VAL A 85 1.29 -14.62 -2.87
C VAL A 85 -0.03 -13.85 -2.93
N ARG A 86 -0.06 -12.75 -3.68
CA ARG A 86 -1.20 -11.83 -3.84
C ARG A 86 -2.51 -12.54 -4.18
N PRO A 87 -2.59 -13.52 -5.11
CA PRO A 87 -3.84 -14.21 -5.39
C PRO A 87 -4.42 -14.90 -4.14
N THR A 88 -3.58 -15.59 -3.36
CA THR A 88 -3.99 -16.25 -2.12
C THR A 88 -4.47 -15.25 -1.07
N VAL A 89 -3.84 -14.08 -0.98
CA VAL A 89 -4.27 -13.03 -0.04
C VAL A 89 -5.63 -12.46 -0.44
N ILE A 90 -5.86 -12.21 -1.73
CA ILE A 90 -7.16 -11.77 -2.24
C ILE A 90 -8.23 -12.82 -1.97
N ASP A 91 -7.93 -14.09 -2.22
CA ASP A 91 -8.85 -15.21 -1.98
C ASP A 91 -9.21 -15.32 -0.49
N THR A 92 -8.21 -15.27 0.39
CA THR A 92 -8.40 -15.30 1.85
C THR A 92 -9.24 -14.12 2.31
N MET A 93 -8.96 -12.91 1.83
CA MET A 93 -9.73 -11.73 2.16
C MET A 93 -11.19 -11.84 1.70
N THR A 94 -11.40 -12.33 0.47
CA THR A 94 -12.74 -12.51 -0.11
C THR A 94 -13.53 -13.54 0.69
N THR A 95 -12.93 -14.71 0.96
CA THR A 95 -13.51 -15.76 1.80
C THR A 95 -13.84 -15.23 3.20
N THR A 96 -12.93 -14.48 3.81
CA THR A 96 -13.15 -13.89 5.14
C THR A 96 -14.33 -12.92 5.14
N PHE A 97 -14.44 -12.09 4.09
CA PHE A 97 -15.57 -11.18 3.92
C PHE A 97 -16.87 -11.95 3.73
N ASP A 98 -16.90 -12.96 2.88
CA ASP A 98 -18.11 -13.77 2.63
C ASP A 98 -18.56 -14.56 3.86
N GLN A 99 -17.65 -15.01 4.72
CA GLN A 99 -17.99 -15.79 5.91
C GLN A 99 -18.37 -14.96 7.13
N ASN A 100 -17.78 -13.76 7.28
CA ASN A 100 -17.87 -12.99 8.54
C ASN A 100 -18.55 -11.63 8.37
N CYS A 101 -18.69 -11.13 7.14
CA CYS A 101 -19.16 -9.78 6.86
C CYS A 101 -20.40 -9.72 5.97
N ARG A 102 -20.73 -10.81 5.30
CA ARG A 102 -21.91 -10.95 4.44
C ARG A 102 -22.97 -11.77 5.16
#